data_AF-A0A941A019-F1
#
_entry.id   AF-A0A941A019-F1
#
_cell.length_a   1.000
_cell.length_b   1.000
_cell.length_c   1.000
_cell.angle_alpha   90.00
_cell.angle_beta   90.00
_cell.angle_gamma   90.00
#
_symmetry.space_group_name_H-M   'P 1'
#
loop_
_entity.id
_entity.type
_entity.pdbx_description
1 polymer ?
#
loop_
_entity_poly.entity_id
_entity_poly.type
_entity_poly.pdbx_seq_one_letter_code
_entity_poly.pdbx_strand_id
1 'polypeptide(L)'
;HQVPRMLGDFITAVGGGQYTFLLFSIAVFLFFGMILDGLPAILIFYPILMPIAASLNVNPLHYGVLVIAVVGIAIVAPPIGLCLVILCSLAKIKLTDMMGPLIPYISILIADLVIMALWPWLVLFLPTLFKL
;
A
#
# COMPACT_ATOMS: atom_id res chain seq x y z
N HIS A 1 13.55 -15.39 -14.22
CA HIS A 1 13.05 -16.46 -13.34
C HIS A 1 13.70 -16.55 -11.96
N GLN A 2 14.82 -15.87 -11.65
CA GLN A 2 15.47 -15.99 -10.33
C GLN A 2 15.03 -14.94 -9.30
N VAL A 3 14.64 -13.74 -9.75
CA VAL A 3 14.21 -12.64 -8.85
C VAL A 3 12.95 -12.97 -8.05
N PRO A 4 11.87 -13.56 -8.62
CA PRO A 4 10.69 -13.94 -7.84
C PRO A 4 10.98 -15.05 -6.83
N ARG A 5 11.91 -15.95 -7.15
CA ARG A 5 12.30 -17.09 -6.31
C ARG A 5 13.14 -16.64 -5.12
N MET A 6 14.11 -15.75 -5.34
CA MET A 6 14.91 -15.16 -4.26
C MET A 6 14.05 -14.35 -3.27
N LEU A 7 13.05 -13.60 -3.76
CA LEU A 7 12.13 -12.90 -2.87
C LEU A 7 11.25 -13.87 -2.07
N GLY A 8 10.73 -14.92 -2.70
CA GLY A 8 9.97 -15.98 -2.03
C GLY A 8 10.79 -16.71 -0.97
N ASP A 9 12.05 -17.01 -1.27
CA ASP A 9 13.00 -17.63 -0.34
C ASP A 9 13.37 -16.69 0.81
N PHE A 10 13.48 -15.37 0.57
CA PHE A 10 13.73 -14.37 1.63
C PHE A 10 12.52 -14.20 2.57
N ILE A 11 11.31 -14.16 2.01
CA ILE A 11 10.06 -14.02 2.77
C ILE A 11 9.80 -15.29 3.61
N THR A 12 10.06 -16.47 3.05
CA THR A 12 9.97 -17.74 3.79
C THR A 12 11.08 -17.88 4.83
N ALA A 13 12.30 -17.40 4.56
CA ALA A 13 13.40 -17.37 5.54
C ALA A 13 13.16 -16.41 6.71
N VAL A 14 12.43 -15.31 6.49
CA VAL A 14 11.97 -14.39 7.55
C VAL A 14 10.81 -14.99 8.38
N GLY A 15 10.35 -16.21 8.05
CA GLY A 15 9.29 -16.91 8.80
C GLY A 15 7.90 -16.33 8.57
N GLY A 16 7.75 -15.52 7.53
CA GLY A 16 6.58 -14.70 7.33
C GLY A 16 5.67 -15.24 6.24
N GLY A 17 4.59 -15.92 6.62
CA GLY A 17 3.56 -16.33 5.66
C GLY A 17 2.86 -15.14 4.97
N GLN A 18 1.63 -15.34 4.50
CA GLN A 18 0.84 -14.33 3.78
C GLN A 18 0.87 -12.92 4.40
N TYR A 19 0.80 -12.80 5.73
CA TYR A 19 0.71 -11.51 6.42
C TYR A 19 2.01 -10.70 6.38
N THR A 20 3.17 -11.36 6.49
CA THR A 20 4.46 -10.67 6.43
C THR A 20 4.73 -10.15 5.04
N PHE A 21 4.34 -10.91 4.01
CA PHE A 21 4.38 -10.42 2.64
C PHE A 21 3.47 -9.21 2.42
N LEU A 22 2.25 -9.22 2.97
CA LEU A 22 1.33 -8.08 2.86
C LEU A 22 1.90 -6.83 3.52
N LEU A 23 2.45 -6.95 4.74
CA LEU A 23 3.10 -5.83 5.44
C LEU A 23 4.32 -5.32 4.69
N PHE A 24 5.15 -6.21 4.15
CA PHE A 24 6.29 -5.83 3.31
C PHE A 24 5.84 -5.08 2.06
N SER A 25 4.82 -5.60 1.37
CA SER A 25 4.25 -4.96 0.19
C SER A 25 3.70 -3.57 0.50
N ILE A 26 2.94 -3.42 1.60
CA ILE A 26 2.47 -2.13 2.11
C ILE A 26 3.65 -1.17 2.31
N ALA A 27 4.72 -1.60 2.98
CA ALA A 27 5.88 -0.74 3.22
C ALA A 27 6.56 -0.29 1.91
N VAL A 28 6.71 -1.21 0.95
CA VAL A 28 7.28 -0.90 -0.38
C VAL A 28 6.42 0.10 -1.12
N PHE A 29 5.11 -0.14 -1.23
CA PHE A 29 4.21 0.76 -1.94
C PHE A 29 4.06 2.11 -1.24
N LEU A 30 4.05 2.14 0.09
CA LEU A 30 4.02 3.40 0.84
C LEU A 30 5.29 4.21 0.56
N PHE A 31 6.47 3.59 0.69
CA PHE A 31 7.74 4.28 0.49
C PHE A 31 7.94 4.77 -0.96
N PHE A 32 7.75 3.89 -1.93
CA PHE A 32 7.93 4.25 -3.34
C PHE A 32 6.79 5.12 -3.87
N GLY A 33 5.56 4.92 -3.40
CA GLY A 33 4.41 5.77 -3.76
C GLY A 33 4.55 7.21 -3.26
N MET A 34 5.21 7.42 -2.13
CA MET A 34 5.54 8.76 -1.63
C MET A 34 6.58 9.49 -2.51
N ILE A 35 7.44 8.77 -3.24
CA ILE A 35 8.57 9.34 -4.01
C ILE A 35 8.24 9.49 -5.50
N LEU A 36 7.65 8.44 -6.11
CA LEU A 36 7.54 8.28 -7.56
C LEU A 36 6.24 8.80 -8.18
N ASP A 37 5.30 9.30 -7.38
CA ASP A 37 3.86 9.33 -7.68
C ASP A 37 3.22 7.92 -7.59
N GLY A 38 1.93 7.87 -7.26
CA GLY A 38 1.24 6.63 -6.92
C GLY A 38 1.12 5.66 -8.11
N LEU A 39 0.84 6.18 -9.30
CA LEU A 39 0.64 5.36 -10.51
C LEU A 39 1.92 4.67 -10.98
N PRO A 40 3.08 5.35 -11.10
CA PRO A 40 4.34 4.70 -11.45
C PRO A 40 4.74 3.58 -10.50
N ALA A 41 4.52 3.76 -9.19
CA ALA A 41 4.81 2.72 -8.20
C ALA A 41 3.97 1.45 -8.44
N ILE A 42 2.67 1.60 -8.72
CA ILE A 42 1.80 0.45 -9.07
C ILE A 42 2.30 -0.24 -10.34
N LEU A 43 2.52 0.52 -11.41
CA LEU A 43 2.91 -0.05 -12.71
C LEU A 43 4.22 -0.85 -12.65
N ILE A 44 5.16 -0.44 -11.79
CA ILE A 44 6.45 -1.11 -11.63
C ILE A 44 6.34 -2.29 -10.66
N PHE A 45 5.87 -2.05 -9.43
CA PHE A 45 5.98 -3.04 -8.35
C PHE A 45 4.84 -4.06 -8.34
N TYR A 46 3.62 -3.69 -8.74
CA TYR A 46 2.48 -4.59 -8.73
C TYR A 46 2.69 -5.87 -9.56
N PRO A 47 3.09 -5.81 -10.85
CA PRO A 47 3.31 -7.03 -11.64
C PRO A 47 4.47 -7.89 -11.12
N ILE A 48 5.41 -7.31 -10.37
CA ILE A 48 6.53 -8.03 -9.76
C ILE A 48 6.09 -8.76 -8.48
N LEU A 49 5.29 -8.09 -7.65
CA LEU A 49 4.86 -8.62 -6.35
C LEU A 49 3.62 -9.51 -6.43
N MET A 50 2.73 -9.29 -7.40
CA MET A 50 1.52 -10.10 -7.60
C MET A 50 1.78 -11.62 -7.77
N PRO A 51 2.75 -12.09 -8.58
CA PRO A 51 3.03 -13.53 -8.67
C PRO A 51 3.54 -14.12 -7.35
N ILE A 52 4.21 -13.32 -6.52
CA ILE A 52 4.64 -13.74 -5.18
C ILE A 52 3.43 -13.83 -4.25
N ALA A 53 2.52 -12.86 -4.30
CA ALA A 53 1.25 -12.88 -3.58
C ALA A 53 0.44 -14.15 -3.91
N ALA A 54 0.33 -14.47 -5.19
CA ALA A 54 -0.35 -15.68 -5.67
C ALA A 54 0.32 -16.97 -5.17
N SER A 55 1.66 -17.01 -5.14
CA SER A 55 2.39 -18.16 -4.58
C SER A 55 2.16 -18.39 -3.08
N LEU A 56 1.79 -17.32 -2.36
CA LEU A 56 1.47 -17.34 -0.93
C LEU A 56 -0.03 -17.53 -0.65
N ASN A 57 -0.83 -17.91 -1.66
CA ASN A 57 -2.29 -18.06 -1.58
C ASN A 57 -3.05 -16.78 -1.18
N VAL A 58 -2.47 -15.61 -1.40
CA VAL A 58 -3.19 -14.34 -1.19
C VAL A 58 -4.22 -14.18 -2.31
N ASN A 59 -5.45 -13.83 -1.96
CA ASN A 59 -6.50 -13.55 -2.94
C ASN A 59 -6.08 -12.33 -3.81
N PRO A 60 -6.01 -12.45 -5.15
CA PRO A 60 -5.61 -11.36 -6.04
C PRO A 60 -6.43 -10.09 -5.88
N LEU A 61 -7.72 -10.24 -5.57
CA LEU A 61 -8.67 -9.14 -5.41
C LEU A 61 -8.41 -8.40 -4.09
N HIS A 62 -8.19 -9.14 -3.01
CA HIS A 62 -7.77 -8.56 -1.72
C HIS A 62 -6.44 -7.81 -1.86
N TYR A 63 -5.47 -8.43 -2.54
CA TYR A 63 -4.16 -7.81 -2.77
C TYR A 63 -4.27 -6.53 -3.61
N GLY A 64 -5.06 -6.55 -4.69
CA GLY A 64 -5.29 -5.38 -5.54
C GLY A 64 -5.90 -4.22 -4.77
N VAL A 65 -6.95 -4.46 -3.97
CA VAL A 65 -7.57 -3.41 -3.15
C VAL A 65 -6.60 -2.88 -2.09
N LEU A 66 -5.82 -3.76 -1.46
CA LEU A 66 -4.80 -3.36 -0.48
C LEU A 66 -3.74 -2.44 -1.11
N VAL A 67 -3.27 -2.77 -2.32
CA VAL A 67 -2.29 -1.96 -3.06
C VAL A 67 -2.87 -0.59 -3.45
N ILE A 68 -4.12 -0.55 -3.92
CA ILE A 68 -4.79 0.72 -4.24
C ILE A 68 -4.95 1.59 -2.99
N ALA A 69 -5.35 0.99 -1.86
CA ALA A 69 -5.52 1.70 -0.60
C ALA A 69 -4.20 2.30 -0.10
N VAL A 70 -3.11 1.51 -0.06
CA VAL A 70 -1.81 2.02 0.41
C VAL A 70 -1.25 3.11 -0.50
N VAL A 71 -1.45 3.01 -1.81
CA VAL A 71 -1.00 4.04 -2.75
C VAL A 71 -1.81 5.33 -2.59
N GLY A 72 -3.12 5.22 -2.37
CA GLY A 72 -3.96 6.35 -2.02
C GLY A 72 -3.53 7.06 -0.73
N ILE A 73 -2.93 6.34 0.21
CA ILE A 73 -2.36 6.92 1.44
C ILE A 73 -0.97 7.51 1.17
N ALA A 74 -0.15 6.83 0.35
CA ALA A 74 1.20 7.25 -0.01
C ALA A 74 1.25 8.63 -0.68
N ILE A 75 0.26 8.98 -1.52
CA ILE A 75 0.20 10.29 -2.16
C ILE A 75 -0.06 11.45 -1.18
N VAL A 76 -0.63 11.15 -0.01
CA VAL A 76 -0.93 12.14 1.04
C VAL A 76 0.11 12.13 2.16
N ALA A 77 0.86 11.05 2.32
CA ALA A 77 1.78 10.88 3.45
C ALA A 77 3.01 11.81 3.39
N PRO A 78 3.48 12.36 4.53
CA PRO A 78 4.53 13.38 4.57
C PRO A 78 5.94 12.77 4.72
N PRO A 79 6.57 12.38 3.60
CA PRO A 79 8.02 12.56 3.42
C PRO A 79 8.38 13.29 2.11
N ILE A 80 7.66 13.02 1.01
CA ILE A 80 7.72 13.77 -0.27
C ILE A 80 6.32 13.83 -0.92
N GLY A 81 5.23 13.69 -0.14
CA GLY A 81 3.85 13.58 -0.65
C GLY A 81 3.53 14.62 -1.73
N LEU A 82 3.64 14.21 -3.00
CA LEU A 82 3.65 15.11 -4.14
C LEU A 82 2.34 15.90 -4.22
N CYS A 83 1.21 15.21 -4.00
CA CYS A 83 -0.10 15.86 -3.92
C CYS A 83 -0.18 16.84 -2.74
N LEU A 84 0.36 16.49 -1.58
CA LEU A 84 0.37 17.38 -0.40
C LEU A 84 1.20 18.65 -0.67
N VAL A 85 2.36 18.52 -1.30
CA VAL A 85 3.23 19.64 -1.67
C VAL A 85 2.58 20.52 -2.74
N ILE A 86 1.96 19.92 -3.76
CA ILE A 86 1.21 20.65 -4.80
C ILE A 86 0.03 21.40 -4.18
N LEU A 87 -0.73 20.75 -3.28
CA LEU A 87 -1.88 21.37 -2.61
C LEU A 87 -1.45 22.55 -1.73
N CYS A 88 -0.36 22.41 -0.96
CA CYS A 88 0.21 23.51 -0.17
C CYS A 88 0.61 24.69 -1.06
N SER A 89 1.20 24.41 -2.23
CA SER A 89 1.59 25.43 -3.21
C SER A 89 0.37 26.17 -3.79
N LEU A 90 -0.69 25.43 -4.15
CA LEU A 90 -1.95 26.00 -4.65
C LEU A 90 -2.67 26.83 -3.58
N ALA A 91 -2.72 26.31 -2.35
CA ALA A 91 -3.42 26.94 -1.23
C ALA A 91 -2.62 28.07 -0.57
N LYS A 92 -1.33 28.25 -0.94
CA LYS A 92 -0.38 29.20 -0.32
C LYS A 92 -0.22 29.00 1.19
N ILE A 93 -0.29 27.76 1.65
CA ILE A 93 -0.14 27.37 3.07
C ILE A 93 1.22 26.69 3.23
N LYS A 94 1.90 26.89 4.36
CA LYS A 94 3.17 26.21 4.62
C LYS A 94 2.91 24.74 4.92
N LEU A 95 3.79 23.87 4.40
CA LEU A 95 3.74 22.43 4.66
C LEU A 95 3.73 22.12 6.17
N THR A 96 4.50 22.87 6.95
CA THR A 96 4.57 22.75 8.42
C THR A 96 3.23 22.93 9.11
N ASP A 97 2.35 23.79 8.57
CA ASP A 97 1.05 24.09 9.15
C ASP A 97 0.04 22.98 8.83
N MET A 98 0.23 22.27 7.70
CA MET A 98 -0.56 21.10 7.34
C MET A 98 -0.08 19.81 8.01
N MET A 99 1.21 19.68 8.35
CA MET A 99 1.74 18.44 8.96
C MET A 99 1.05 18.07 10.27
N GLY A 100 0.76 19.05 11.14
CA GLY A 100 0.11 18.80 12.44
C GLY A 100 -1.26 18.13 12.30
N PRO A 101 -2.21 18.72 11.54
CA PRO A 101 -3.51 18.10 11.25
C PRO A 101 -3.47 16.81 10.44
N LEU A 102 -2.42 16.61 9.64
CA LEU A 102 -2.30 15.45 8.75
C LEU A 102 -1.89 14.16 9.49
N ILE A 103 -1.08 14.26 10.53
CA ILE A 103 -0.63 13.12 11.34
C ILE A 103 -1.79 12.27 11.90
N PRO A 104 -2.81 12.84 12.57
CA PRO A 104 -3.94 12.05 13.08
C PRO A 104 -4.80 11.46 11.96
N TYR A 105 -4.85 12.09 10.79
CA TYR A 105 -5.55 11.54 9.63
C TYR A 105 -4.81 10.31 9.08
N ILE A 106 -3.50 10.40 8.93
CA ILE A 106 -2.67 9.30 8.42
C ILE A 106 -2.62 8.13 9.39
N SER A 107 -2.61 8.37 10.70
CA SER A 107 -2.63 7.28 11.67
C SER A 107 -3.91 6.45 11.57
N ILE A 108 -5.07 7.08 11.33
CA ILE A 108 -6.34 6.39 11.08
C ILE A 108 -6.25 5.57 9.79
N LEU A 109 -5.69 6.14 8.72
CA LEU A 109 -5.53 5.45 7.44
C LEU A 109 -4.59 4.24 7.52
N ILE A 110 -3.48 4.36 8.25
CA ILE A 110 -2.56 3.24 8.49
C ILE A 110 -3.25 2.16 9.34
N ALA A 111 -4.05 2.55 10.34
CA ALA A 111 -4.82 1.61 11.13
C ALA A 111 -5.84 0.83 10.27
N ASP A 112 -6.56 1.53 9.38
CA ASP A 112 -7.48 0.92 8.44
C ASP A 112 -6.77 -0.05 7.48
N LEU A 113 -5.60 0.32 6.98
CA LEU A 113 -4.72 -0.54 6.17
C LEU A 113 -4.35 -1.85 6.87
N VAL A 114 -3.97 -1.77 8.14
CA VAL A 114 -3.61 -2.95 8.95
C VAL A 114 -4.84 -3.82 9.19
N ILE A 115 -6.00 -3.22 9.46
CA ILE A 115 -7.26 -3.94 9.61
C ILE A 115 -7.62 -4.67 8.31
N MET A 116 -7.52 -3.99 7.17
CA MET A 116 -7.75 -4.59 5.85
C MET A 116 -6.78 -5.73 5.55
N ALA A 117 -5.51 -5.61 5.94
CA ALA A 117 -4.51 -6.66 5.73
C ALA A 117 -4.79 -7.92 6.58
N LEU A 118 -5.33 -7.75 7.79
CA LEU A 118 -5.66 -8.84 8.71
C LEU A 118 -7.04 -9.46 8.46
N TRP A 119 -8.02 -8.65 8.03
CA TRP A 119 -9.40 -9.07 7.77
C TRP A 119 -9.77 -8.93 6.28
N PRO A 120 -9.38 -9.91 5.43
CA PRO A 120 -9.74 -9.93 4.01
C PRO A 120 -11.27 -9.93 3.78
N TRP A 121 -12.05 -10.49 4.71
CA TRP A 121 -13.50 -10.57 4.57
C TRP A 121 -14.18 -9.20 4.52
N LEU A 122 -13.64 -8.18 5.20
CA LEU A 122 -14.20 -6.82 5.19
C LEU A 122 -14.13 -6.21 3.78
N VAL A 123 -13.02 -6.47 3.09
CA VAL A 123 -12.75 -6.00 1.73
C VAL A 123 -13.52 -6.83 0.70
N LEU A 124 -13.66 -8.14 0.95
CA LEU A 124 -14.32 -9.07 0.05
C LEU A 124 -15.85 -9.08 0.22
N PHE A 125 -16.38 -8.52 1.31
CA PHE A 125 -17.83 -8.49 1.58
C PHE A 125 -18.59 -7.71 0.50
N LEU A 126 -18.12 -6.51 0.16
CA LEU A 126 -18.73 -5.67 -0.87
C LEU A 126 -18.73 -6.34 -2.27
N PRO A 127 -17.61 -6.83 -2.82
CA PRO A 127 -17.61 -7.48 -4.13
C PRO A 127 -18.43 -8.78 -4.14
N THR A 128 -18.43 -9.55 -3.04
CA THR A 128 -19.26 -10.77 -2.94
C THR A 128 -20.76 -10.45 -2.90
N LEU A 129 -21.16 -9.33 -2.29
CA LEU A 129 -22.55 -8.85 -2.26
C LEU A 129 -23.02 -8.41 -3.66
N PHE A 130 -22.16 -7.73 -4.41
CA PHE A 130 -22.47 -7.23 -5.75
C PHE A 130 -22.18 -8.22 -6.88
N LYS A 131 -21.66 -9.43 -6.59
CA LYS A 131 -21.24 -10.46 -7.57
C LYS A 131 -20.36 -9.88 -8.68
N LEU A 132 -19.40 -9.03 -8.30
CA LEU A 132 -18.29 -8.56 -9.15
C LEU A 132 -17.11 -9.51 -9.00
#